data_AF-A0A358DCL0-F1
#
_entry.id   AF-A0A358DCL0-F1
#
_cell.length_a   1.000
_cell.length_b   1.000
_cell.length_c   1.000
_cell.angle_alpha   90.00
_cell.angle_beta   90.00
_cell.angle_gamma   90.00
#
_symmetry.space_group_name_H-M   'P 1'
#
loop_
_entity.id
_entity.type
_entity.pdbx_description
1 polymer ?
#
loop_
_entity_poly.entity_id
_entity_poly.type
_entity_poly.pdbx_seq_one_letter_code
_entity_poly.pdbx_strand_id
1 'polypeptide(L)' 'AGWFRSDHYLAMGAGDPLPGPTDAWTTLAGLARETERVRLGTLVSPVTFRHPGILA' A
#
# COMPACT_ATOMS: atom_id res chain seq x y z
N ALA A 1 -12.28 -8.39 -9.90
CA ALA A 1 -11.10 -8.74 -9.08
C ALA A 1 -10.05 -7.63 -9.23
N GLY A 2 -9.19 -7.41 -8.24
CA GLY A 2 -8.17 -6.34 -8.22
C GLY A 2 -6.96 -6.72 -7.38
N TRP A 3 -5.89 -5.93 -7.47
CA TRP A 3 -4.69 -6.08 -6.65
C TRP A 3 -4.73 -5.08 -5.50
N PHE A 4 -4.49 -5.58 -4.29
CA PHE A 4 -4.55 -4.75 -3.09
C PHE A 4 -3.33 -4.97 -2.20
N ARG A 5 -2.83 -3.88 -1.61
CA ARG A 5 -1.68 -3.88 -0.71
C ARG A 5 -2.06 -3.47 0.70
N SER A 6 -1.50 -4.15 1.70
CA SER A 6 -1.54 -3.70 3.08
C SER A 6 -0.68 -2.46 3.26
N ASP A 7 -1.22 -1.43 3.91
CA ASP A 7 -0.52 -0.16 4.17
C ASP A 7 0.13 -0.16 5.55
N HIS A 8 1.31 -0.81 5.63
CA HIS A 8 2.11 -0.87 6.85
C HIS A 8 3.47 -0.21 6.63
N TYR A 9 3.88 0.62 7.59
CA TYR A 9 5.26 1.12 7.67
C TYR A 9 6.21 0.18 8.41
N LEU A 10 5.66 -0.70 9.26
CA LEU A 10 6.42 -1.63 10.08
C LEU A 10 6.09 -3.06 9.69
N ALA A 11 7.05 -3.96 9.89
CA ALA A 11 6.81 -5.39 9.75
C ALA A 11 5.73 -5.83 10.74
N MET A 12 4.91 -6.79 10.32
CA MET A 12 3.86 -7.38 11.14
C MET A 12 4.22 -8.83 11.44
N GLY A 13 4.07 -9.24 12.71
CA GLY A 13 4.39 -10.59 13.16
C GLY A 13 5.88 -10.80 13.47
N ALA A 14 6.21 -12.02 13.94
CA ALA A 14 7.55 -12.35 14.45
C ALA A 14 8.49 -13.02 13.42
N GLY A 15 8.14 -12.98 12.13
CA GLY A 15 8.92 -13.61 11.05
C GLY A 15 9.96 -12.68 10.42
N ASP A 16 10.86 -13.27 9.62
CA ASP A 16 11.77 -12.52 8.76
C ASP A 16 10.94 -11.70 7.74
N PRO A 17 11.02 -10.36 7.75
CA PRO A 17 10.14 -9.54 6.95
C PRO A 17 10.57 -9.42 5.49
N LEU A 18 11.74 -9.96 5.09
CA LEU A 18 12.41 -9.61 3.84
C LEU A 18 11.49 -9.66 2.59
N PRO A 19 11.52 -8.59 1.75
CA PRO A 19 12.38 -7.40 1.83
C PRO A 19 11.91 -6.33 2.83
N GLY A 20 10.77 -6.54 3.50
CA GLY A 20 10.15 -5.60 4.42
C GLY A 20 8.95 -4.87 3.82
N PRO A 21 8.23 -4.10 4.65
CA PRO A 21 7.18 -3.20 4.16
C PRO A 21 7.77 -2.14 3.21
N THR A 22 7.00 -1.79 2.18
CA THR A 22 7.27 -0.68 1.27
C THR A 22 6.11 0.30 1.36
N ASP A 23 6.33 1.57 1.00
CA ASP A 23 5.24 2.55 0.98
C ASP A 23 4.15 2.10 -0.02
N ALA A 24 2.93 1.89 0.50
CA ALA A 24 1.85 1.28 -0.26
C ALA A 24 1.39 2.18 -1.41
N TRP A 25 1.30 3.49 -1.19
CA TRP A 25 0.84 4.45 -2.20
C TRP A 25 1.86 4.63 -3.32
N THR A 26 3.15 4.67 -3.00
CA THR A 26 4.23 4.70 -3.99
C THR A 26 4.24 3.43 -4.84
N THR A 27 4.06 2.26 -4.20
CA THR A 27 3.97 0.97 -4.90
C THR A 27 2.78 0.95 -5.87
N LEU A 28 1.60 1.41 -5.41
CA LEU A 28 0.39 1.49 -6.23
C LEU A 28 0.56 2.47 -7.39
N ALA A 29 1.23 3.61 -7.19
CA ALA A 29 1.50 4.58 -8.25
C ALA A 29 2.37 3.98 -9.36
N GLY A 30 3.41 3.21 -9.00
CA GLY A 30 4.22 2.48 -9.96
C GLY A 30 3.40 1.46 -10.77
N LEU A 31 2.56 0.68 -10.09
CA LEU A 31 1.67 -0.28 -10.76
C LEU A 31 0.63 0.40 -11.67
N ALA A 32 0.10 1.55 -11.25
CA ALA A 32 -0.86 2.32 -12.04
C ALA A 32 -0.24 2.86 -13.33
N ARG A 33 1.06 3.17 -13.34
CA ARG A 33 1.78 3.57 -14.55
C ARG A 33 1.93 2.41 -15.54
N GLU A 34 2.12 1.20 -15.05
CA GLU A 34 2.39 0.00 -15.88
C GLU A 34 1.12 -0.76 -16.29
N THR A 35 -0.04 -0.43 -15.73
CA THR A 35 -1.26 -1.22 -15.92
C THR A 35 -2.50 -0.35 -16.14
N GLU A 36 -3.40 -0.81 -17.01
CA GLU A 36 -4.57 -0.01 -17.41
C GLU A 36 -5.93 -0.62 -17.01
N ARG A 37 -5.97 -1.92 -16.71
CA ARG A 37 -7.24 -2.66 -16.53
C ARG A 37 -7.47 -3.19 -15.12
N VAL A 38 -6.39 -3.46 -14.39
CA VAL A 38 -6.50 -4.02 -13.03
C VAL A 38 -6.90 -2.92 -12.06
N ARG A 39 -7.81 -3.22 -11.12
CA ARG A 39 -8.13 -2.31 -10.03
C ARG A 39 -7.02 -2.37 -8.99
N LEU A 40 -6.55 -1.21 -8.55
CA LEU A 40 -5.48 -1.07 -7.57
C LEU A 40 -6.02 -0.38 -6.32
N GLY A 41 -5.54 -0.77 -5.14
CA GLY A 41 -5.89 -0.07 -3.90
C GLY A 41 -5.19 -0.61 -2.65
N THR A 42 -5.52 -0.03 -1.51
CA THR A 42 -5.15 -0.55 -0.19
C THR A 42 -6.32 -1.31 0.44
N LEU A 43 -6.03 -2.30 1.28
CA LEU A 43 -7.05 -3.06 2.01
C LEU A 43 -6.50 -3.39 3.41
N VAL A 44 -6.37 -2.39 4.29
CA VAL A 44 -6.88 -1.00 4.24
C VAL A 44 -5.74 0.02 4.39
N SER A 45 -6.00 1.31 4.15
CA SER A 45 -5.10 2.39 4.59
C SER A 45 -5.47 2.84 6.00
N PRO A 46 -4.54 2.87 6.98
CA PRO A 46 -4.85 3.27 8.34
C PRO A 46 -4.86 4.80 8.44
N VAL A 47 -5.96 5.39 7.95
CA VAL A 47 -6.13 6.83 7.74
C VAL A 47 -5.90 7.69 9.00
N THR A 48 -6.03 7.10 10.19
CA THR A 48 -5.77 7.78 11.47
C THR A 48 -4.30 8.09 11.73
N PHE A 49 -3.37 7.49 10.99
CA PHE A 49 -1.93 7.79 11.08
C PHE A 49 -1.43 8.70 9.96
N ARG A 50 -2.29 9.16 9.05
CA ARG A 50 -1.94 10.03 7.92
C ARG A 50 -2.61 11.39 8.09
N HIS A 51 -1.91 12.46 7.73
CA HIS A 51 -2.55 13.78 7.67
C HIS A 51 -3.65 13.74 6.58
N PRO A 52 -4.89 14.17 6.87
CA PRO A 52 -6.00 14.04 5.91
C PRO A 52 -5.68 14.62 4.53
N GLY A 53 -5.03 15.79 4.48
CA GLY A 53 -4.66 16.45 3.22
C GLY A 53 -3.61 15.74 2.36
N ILE A 54 -2.96 14.68 2.86
CA ILE A 54 -2.04 13.85 2.06
C ILE A 54 -2.80 12.72 1.35
N LEU A 55 -3.96 12.31 1.88
CA LEU A 55 -4.74 11.19 1.36
C LEU A 55 -5.95 11.62 0.51
N ALA A 56 -6.46 12.84 0.74
CA ALA A 56 -7.71 13.34 0.16
C ALA A 56 -7.57 13.89 -1.26
#